data_AF-A0A956BD43-F1
#
_entry.id   AF-A0A956BD43-F1
#
_cell.length_a   1.000
_cell.length_b   1.000
_cell.length_c   1.000
_cell.angle_alpha   90.00
_cell.angle_beta   90.00
_cell.angle_gamma   90.00
#
_symmetry.space_group_name_H-M   'P 1'
#
loop_
_entity.id
_entity.type
_entity.pdbx_description
1 polymer ?
#
loop_
_entity_poly.entity_id
_entity_poly.type
_entity_poly.pdbx_seq_one_letter_code
_entity_poly.pdbx_strand_id
1 'polypeptide(L)'
;MKTIPRDELNDCLNAPDPYLLVEVLGEAAFDANHLPYAINVPLGRGFADRLADVAPDPDTPLLFYGNGPEDPGPAEAAMLAERKGYRRVAVYPEGKSIVPPVDPEPLREPTMTRPGPSVAAPGPARAEAREAEDASGASEAQGEQEEKRSATSMVTRFLVRRLVKRYVPGLNLYLAARDLMKAVALQRSDATAPSTRRWAWTAAAGSTMAATFVPVIAPVGGVVGAAASHVRDSRVGDDD
;
A
#
# COMPACT_ATOMS: atom_id res chain seq x y z
N MET A 1 3.69 -24.75 1.35
CA MET A 1 3.63 -23.36 0.87
C MET A 1 2.43 -23.20 -0.07
N LYS A 2 1.57 -22.21 0.18
CA LYS A 2 0.39 -21.92 -0.64
C LYS A 2 0.80 -21.13 -1.89
N THR A 3 0.16 -21.39 -3.02
CA THR A 3 0.33 -20.59 -4.25
C THR A 3 -1.00 -19.92 -4.58
N ILE A 4 -0.98 -18.64 -4.98
CA ILE A 4 -2.16 -17.88 -5.38
C ILE A 4 -2.08 -17.65 -6.89
N PRO A 5 -3.09 -18.04 -7.69
CA PRO A 5 -3.12 -17.74 -9.12
C PRO A 5 -3.56 -16.29 -9.38
N ARG A 6 -3.36 -15.78 -10.60
CA ARG A 6 -3.68 -14.39 -10.96
C ARG A 6 -5.13 -13.99 -10.82
N ASP A 7 -6.04 -14.87 -11.21
CA ASP A 7 -7.48 -14.63 -11.10
C ASP A 7 -7.92 -14.42 -9.65
N GLU A 8 -7.24 -15.05 -8.68
CA GLU A 8 -7.50 -14.89 -7.24
C GLU A 8 -6.70 -13.74 -6.58
N LEU A 9 -5.70 -13.18 -7.26
CA LEU A 9 -4.77 -12.20 -6.65
C LEU A 9 -5.53 -10.97 -6.13
N ASN A 10 -6.39 -10.38 -6.95
CA ASN A 10 -7.14 -9.19 -6.56
C ASN A 10 -8.07 -9.46 -5.38
N ASP A 11 -8.72 -10.62 -5.34
CA ASP A 11 -9.62 -10.98 -4.24
C ASP A 11 -8.82 -11.14 -2.93
N CYS A 12 -7.63 -11.72 -3.00
CA CYS A 12 -6.73 -11.85 -1.85
C CYS A 12 -6.19 -10.50 -1.33
N LEU A 13 -5.95 -9.54 -2.22
CA LEU A 13 -5.47 -8.20 -1.86
C LEU A 13 -6.59 -7.28 -1.37
N ASN A 14 -7.85 -7.57 -1.71
CA ASN A 14 -9.02 -6.79 -1.30
C ASN A 14 -9.84 -7.44 -0.17
N ALA A 15 -9.40 -8.61 0.31
CA ALA A 15 -10.04 -9.29 1.43
C ALA A 15 -10.01 -8.44 2.72
N PRO A 16 -10.93 -8.67 3.69
CA PRO A 16 -10.92 -7.97 4.98
C PRO A 16 -9.62 -8.09 5.77
N ASP A 17 -8.88 -9.17 5.53
CA ASP A 17 -7.53 -9.44 6.08
C ASP A 17 -6.58 -9.73 4.92
N PRO A 18 -6.12 -8.67 4.22
CA PRO A 18 -5.42 -8.80 2.95
C PRO A 18 -3.97 -9.26 3.16
N TYR A 19 -3.43 -9.95 2.16
CA TYR A 19 -2.01 -10.27 2.17
C TYR A 19 -1.16 -9.01 2.05
N LEU A 20 -0.09 -8.95 2.84
CA LEU A 20 1.02 -8.03 2.60
C LEU A 20 1.79 -8.52 1.38
N LEU A 21 1.73 -7.74 0.30
CA LEU A 21 2.39 -8.06 -0.95
C LEU A 21 3.87 -7.66 -0.88
N VAL A 22 4.77 -8.64 -1.06
CA VAL A 22 6.22 -8.46 -0.89
C VAL A 22 6.95 -8.83 -2.19
N GLU A 23 7.62 -7.85 -2.80
CA GLU A 23 8.50 -8.07 -3.95
C GLU A 23 9.91 -8.42 -3.49
N VAL A 24 10.44 -9.53 -3.99
CA VAL A 24 11.74 -10.05 -3.55
C VAL A 24 12.90 -9.68 -4.47
N LEU A 25 12.63 -8.95 -5.56
CA LEU A 25 13.66 -8.45 -6.47
C LEU A 25 14.43 -7.27 -5.88
N GLY A 26 15.56 -6.93 -6.49
CA GLY A 26 16.36 -5.76 -6.09
C GLY A 26 15.63 -4.44 -6.29
N GLU A 27 16.04 -3.42 -5.53
CA GLU A 27 15.43 -2.07 -5.51
C GLU A 27 15.28 -1.48 -6.92
N ALA A 28 16.33 -1.55 -7.76
CA ALA A 28 16.27 -1.03 -9.13
C ALA A 28 15.17 -1.69 -9.98
N ALA A 29 14.89 -2.99 -9.77
CA ALA A 29 13.83 -3.67 -10.50
C ALA A 29 12.45 -3.26 -9.97
N PHE A 30 12.31 -3.09 -8.66
CA PHE A 30 11.08 -2.61 -8.03
C PHE A 30 10.74 -1.18 -8.47
N ASP A 31 11.72 -0.28 -8.45
CA ASP A 31 11.57 1.11 -8.85
C ASP A 31 11.18 1.25 -10.33
N ALA A 32 11.66 0.35 -11.19
CA ALA A 32 11.31 0.34 -12.61
C ALA A 32 9.84 -0.04 -12.84
N ASN A 33 9.33 -1.06 -12.13
CA ASN A 33 7.94 -1.48 -12.14
C ASN A 33 7.67 -2.46 -11.00
N HIS A 34 6.55 -2.30 -10.31
CA HIS A 34 6.09 -3.19 -9.24
C HIS A 34 4.55 -3.23 -9.21
N LEU A 35 4.00 -4.27 -8.59
CA LEU A 35 2.55 -4.37 -8.43
C LEU A 35 2.06 -3.32 -7.41
N PRO A 36 0.85 -2.75 -7.59
CA PRO A 36 0.29 -1.81 -6.63
C PRO A 36 0.30 -2.38 -5.20
N TYR A 37 0.60 -1.52 -4.22
CA TYR A 37 0.68 -1.86 -2.79
C TYR A 37 1.82 -2.79 -2.37
N ALA A 38 2.69 -3.21 -3.31
CA ALA A 38 3.85 -4.02 -2.98
C ALA A 38 4.87 -3.27 -2.12
N ILE A 39 5.54 -4.00 -1.23
CA ILE A 39 6.70 -3.54 -0.47
C ILE A 39 7.93 -4.28 -0.98
N ASN A 40 9.01 -3.55 -1.25
CA ASN A 40 10.26 -4.16 -1.66
C ASN A 40 11.03 -4.73 -0.47
N VAL A 41 11.30 -6.04 -0.50
CA VAL A 41 12.21 -6.70 0.43
C VAL A 41 13.14 -7.62 -0.38
N PRO A 42 14.23 -7.06 -0.95
CA PRO A 42 15.13 -7.82 -1.81
C PRO A 42 15.64 -9.09 -1.16
N LEU A 43 15.57 -10.22 -1.86
CA LEU A 43 16.13 -11.47 -1.38
C LEU A 43 17.66 -11.36 -1.28
N GLY A 44 18.23 -11.87 -0.20
CA GLY A 44 19.68 -11.82 0.04
C GLY A 44 20.02 -11.66 1.51
N ARG A 45 21.22 -11.17 1.80
CA ARG A 45 21.68 -10.98 3.17
C ARG A 45 20.75 -10.03 3.93
N GLY A 46 20.38 -10.41 5.15
CA GLY A 46 19.49 -9.61 6.00
C GLY A 46 18.02 -9.60 5.53
N PHE A 47 17.61 -10.48 4.61
CA PHE A 47 16.21 -10.60 4.19
C PHE A 47 15.27 -10.76 5.39
N ALA A 48 15.59 -11.67 6.31
CA ALA A 48 14.76 -11.93 7.48
C ALA A 48 14.60 -10.71 8.40
N ASP A 49 15.67 -9.93 8.59
CA ASP A 49 15.64 -8.75 9.45
C ASP A 49 14.80 -7.65 8.79
N ARG A 50 14.98 -7.44 7.47
CA ARG A 50 14.16 -6.50 6.68
C ARG A 50 12.70 -6.93 6.61
N LEU A 51 12.42 -8.23 6.57
CA LEU A 51 11.06 -8.76 6.62
C LEU A 51 10.42 -8.50 8.00
N ALA A 52 11.14 -8.73 9.09
CA ALA A 52 10.67 -8.45 10.45
C ALA A 52 10.41 -6.95 10.68
N ASP A 53 11.17 -6.10 10.02
CA ASP A 53 10.95 -4.66 10.02
C ASP A 53 9.58 -4.28 9.40
N VAL A 54 9.20 -4.89 8.27
CA VAL A 54 7.95 -4.54 7.58
C VAL A 54 6.75 -5.33 8.09
N ALA A 55 6.96 -6.55 8.57
CA ALA A 55 5.94 -7.46 9.09
C ALA A 55 6.39 -8.02 10.45
N PRO A 56 6.36 -7.23 11.53
CA PRO A 56 6.84 -7.68 12.85
C PRO A 56 5.98 -8.77 13.49
N ASP A 57 4.72 -8.90 13.07
CA ASP A 57 3.82 -9.95 13.55
C ASP A 57 3.92 -11.22 12.66
N PRO A 58 4.31 -12.38 13.21
CA PRO A 58 4.38 -13.65 12.48
C PRO A 58 3.03 -14.14 11.91
N ASP A 59 1.92 -13.58 12.37
CA ASP A 59 0.57 -13.87 11.86
C ASP A 59 0.14 -13.01 10.67
N THR A 60 0.96 -12.03 10.29
CA THR A 60 0.74 -11.23 9.09
C THR A 60 0.68 -12.17 7.89
N PRO A 61 -0.42 -12.19 7.11
CA PRO A 61 -0.45 -12.94 5.86
C PRO A 61 0.52 -12.30 4.86
N LEU A 62 1.51 -13.07 4.39
CA LEU A 62 2.55 -12.64 3.47
C LEU A 62 2.37 -13.29 2.10
N LEU A 63 2.42 -12.48 1.06
CA LEU A 63 2.39 -12.94 -0.33
C LEU A 63 3.66 -12.49 -1.05
N PHE A 64 4.54 -13.43 -1.36
CA PHE A 64 5.79 -13.15 -2.05
C PHE A 64 5.63 -13.27 -3.56
N TYR A 65 6.24 -12.35 -4.31
CA TYR A 65 6.31 -12.42 -5.76
C TYR A 65 7.64 -11.87 -6.29
N GLY A 66 7.95 -12.22 -7.53
CA GLY A 66 9.20 -11.90 -8.19
C GLY A 66 8.98 -11.53 -9.64
N ASN A 67 9.91 -11.90 -10.51
CA ASN A 67 9.84 -11.50 -11.92
C ASN A 67 8.75 -12.27 -12.68
N GLY A 68 8.67 -13.59 -12.52
CA GLY A 68 7.70 -14.43 -13.21
C GLY A 68 7.81 -15.90 -12.79
N PRO A 69 7.15 -16.82 -13.52
CA PRO A 69 7.05 -18.24 -13.15
C PRO A 69 8.39 -18.97 -12.98
N GLU A 70 9.42 -18.52 -13.68
CA GLU A 70 10.77 -19.11 -13.64
C GLU A 70 11.63 -18.58 -12.48
N ASP A 71 11.18 -17.54 -11.77
CA ASP A 71 11.93 -16.94 -10.68
C ASP A 71 11.80 -17.80 -9.40
N PRO A 72 12.90 -18.40 -8.89
CA PRO A 72 12.84 -19.17 -7.66
C PRO A 72 12.80 -18.29 -6.40
N GLY A 73 13.11 -16.99 -6.53
CA GLY A 73 13.24 -16.07 -5.41
C GLY A 73 12.03 -16.01 -4.49
N PRO A 74 10.78 -15.91 -5.00
CA PRO A 74 9.58 -15.86 -4.17
C PRO A 74 9.39 -17.12 -3.32
N ALA A 75 9.69 -18.29 -3.90
CA ALA A 75 9.63 -19.55 -3.18
C ALA A 75 10.70 -19.63 -2.08
N GLU A 76 11.93 -19.20 -2.38
CA GLU A 76 13.01 -19.14 -1.39
C GLU A 76 12.69 -18.17 -0.24
N ALA A 77 12.17 -16.99 -0.57
CA ALA A 77 11.74 -15.98 0.40
C ALA A 77 10.65 -16.52 1.34
N ALA A 78 9.66 -17.19 0.77
CA ALA A 78 8.59 -17.82 1.53
C ALA A 78 9.12 -18.90 2.49
N MET A 79 10.03 -19.77 2.02
CA MET A 79 10.67 -20.77 2.90
C MET A 79 11.51 -20.11 4.01
N LEU A 80 12.21 -19.00 3.72
CA LEU A 80 12.95 -18.24 4.73
C LEU A 80 12.01 -17.62 5.77
N ALA A 81 10.86 -17.09 5.35
CA ALA A 81 9.84 -16.55 6.24
C ALA A 81 9.23 -17.65 7.13
N GLU A 82 8.85 -18.79 6.56
CA GLU A 82 8.37 -19.95 7.34
C GLU A 82 9.41 -20.39 8.38
N ARG A 83 10.70 -20.45 8.02
CA ARG A 83 11.79 -20.75 8.97
C ARG A 83 11.94 -19.71 10.09
N LYS A 84 11.50 -18.47 9.85
CA LYS A 84 11.50 -17.39 10.85
C LYS A 84 10.24 -17.35 11.71
N GLY A 85 9.28 -18.24 11.44
CA GLY A 85 8.07 -18.41 12.24
C GLY A 85 6.81 -17.79 11.65
N TYR A 86 6.87 -17.21 10.45
CA TYR A 86 5.67 -16.72 9.77
C TYR A 86 4.76 -17.90 9.40
N ARG A 87 3.48 -17.80 9.79
CA ARG A 87 2.53 -18.93 9.67
C ARG A 87 1.67 -18.87 8.42
N ARG A 88 1.48 -17.68 7.85
CA ARG A 88 0.56 -17.42 6.74
C ARG A 88 1.33 -16.93 5.54
N VAL A 89 1.99 -17.86 4.85
CA VAL A 89 2.87 -17.56 3.73
C VAL A 89 2.30 -18.13 2.43
N ALA A 90 2.25 -17.28 1.41
CA ALA A 90 1.86 -17.64 0.07
C ALA A 90 2.82 -17.07 -0.98
N VAL A 91 2.80 -17.64 -2.19
CA VAL A 91 3.58 -17.19 -3.34
C VAL A 91 2.65 -16.89 -4.51
N TYR A 92 2.90 -15.78 -5.21
CA TYR A 92 2.30 -15.45 -6.49
C TYR A 92 3.30 -15.78 -7.61
N PRO A 93 3.12 -16.89 -8.34
CA PRO A 93 4.15 -17.44 -9.22
C PRO A 93 4.26 -16.66 -10.52
N GLU A 94 3.18 -16.03 -10.98
CA GLU A 94 3.17 -15.33 -12.27
C GLU A 94 4.00 -14.04 -12.27
N GLY A 95 4.33 -13.52 -11.09
CA GLY A 95 5.21 -12.35 -10.93
C GLY A 95 4.69 -11.09 -11.63
N LYS A 96 5.58 -10.13 -11.85
CA LYS A 96 5.24 -8.86 -12.52
C LYS A 96 5.39 -8.89 -14.04
N SER A 97 6.23 -9.78 -14.57
CA SER A 97 6.41 -9.97 -16.00
C SER A 97 5.32 -10.90 -16.53
N ILE A 98 4.10 -10.39 -16.66
CA ILE A 98 3.23 -10.95 -17.69
C ILE A 98 3.43 -10.18 -18.98
N VAL A 99 4.28 -10.78 -19.80
CA VAL A 99 4.06 -10.80 -21.23
C VAL A 99 2.83 -11.70 -21.42
N PRO A 100 1.66 -11.21 -21.87
CA PRO A 100 0.62 -12.13 -22.33
C PRO A 100 1.27 -13.06 -23.37
N PRO A 101 0.94 -14.36 -23.44
CA PRO A 101 1.40 -15.17 -24.56
C PRO A 101 1.00 -14.43 -25.84
N VAL A 102 2.00 -13.84 -26.51
CA VAL A 102 1.82 -13.34 -27.86
C VAL A 102 1.82 -14.62 -28.67
N ASP A 103 0.64 -15.22 -28.84
CA ASP A 103 0.47 -16.10 -29.97
C ASP A 103 0.95 -15.28 -31.18
N PRO A 104 1.98 -15.72 -31.93
CA PRO A 104 2.27 -15.09 -33.20
C PRO A 104 1.09 -15.44 -34.10
N GLU A 105 0.01 -14.67 -34.04
CA GLU A 105 -0.95 -14.66 -35.13
C GLU A 105 -0.12 -14.30 -36.37
N PRO A 106 -0.02 -15.19 -37.37
CA PRO A 106 0.53 -14.78 -38.64
C PRO A 106 -0.36 -13.64 -39.13
N LEU A 107 0.25 -12.50 -39.46
CA LEU A 107 -0.40 -11.31 -40.00
C LEU A 107 -1.44 -11.73 -41.05
N ARG A 108 -2.71 -11.84 -40.65
CA ARG A 108 -3.79 -12.07 -41.59
C ARG A 108 -4.00 -10.75 -42.30
N GLU A 109 -3.57 -10.71 -43.56
CA GLU A 109 -3.89 -9.62 -44.46
C GLU A 109 -5.41 -9.39 -44.46
N PRO A 110 -5.88 -8.13 -44.41
CA PRO A 110 -7.30 -7.84 -44.33
C PRO A 110 -7.99 -8.29 -45.62
N THR A 111 -8.70 -9.42 -45.56
CA THR A 111 -9.64 -9.82 -46.62
C THR A 111 -10.86 -8.90 -46.55
N MET A 112 -10.90 -7.93 -47.46
CA MET A 112 -12.08 -7.11 -47.75
C MET A 112 -13.27 -8.00 -48.12
N THR A 113 -14.15 -8.27 -47.14
CA THR A 113 -15.42 -8.94 -47.38
C THR A 113 -16.54 -7.89 -47.42
N ARG A 114 -17.24 -7.86 -48.56
CA ARG A 114 -18.37 -6.97 -48.90
C ARG A 114 -19.51 -7.06 -47.88
N PRO A 115 -20.26 -5.95 -47.64
CA PRO A 115 -21.47 -5.99 -46.81
C PRO A 115 -22.64 -6.63 -47.57
N GLY A 116 -23.30 -7.60 -46.94
CA GLY A 116 -24.60 -8.15 -47.33
C GLY A 116 -25.75 -7.53 -46.51
N PRO A 117 -27.00 -7.60 -46.99
CA PRO A 117 -28.07 -6.72 -46.54
C PRO A 117 -28.72 -7.11 -45.21
N SER A 118 -29.07 -6.05 -44.49
CA SER A 118 -29.98 -5.95 -43.34
C SER A 118 -31.31 -6.68 -43.55
N VAL A 119 -31.72 -7.48 -42.56
CA VAL A 119 -33.12 -7.93 -42.42
C VAL A 119 -33.54 -7.88 -40.94
N ALA A 120 -34.77 -7.41 -40.75
CA ALA A 120 -35.35 -6.84 -39.55
C ALA A 120 -35.79 -7.85 -38.46
N ALA A 121 -35.92 -7.30 -37.24
CA ALA A 121 -36.61 -7.89 -36.10
C ALA A 121 -38.15 -7.99 -36.31
N PRO A 122 -38.81 -8.88 -35.56
CA PRO A 122 -39.86 -8.40 -34.64
C PRO A 122 -39.85 -9.10 -33.26
N GLY A 123 -40.22 -8.35 -32.20
CA GLY A 123 -40.53 -8.90 -30.86
C GLY A 123 -42.00 -9.35 -30.74
N PRO A 124 -42.67 -9.18 -29.58
CA PRO A 124 -42.33 -9.60 -28.21
C PRO A 124 -43.39 -10.58 -27.63
N ALA A 125 -43.13 -11.24 -26.49
CA ALA A 125 -44.17 -11.96 -25.74
C ALA A 125 -44.00 -11.88 -24.21
N ARG A 126 -45.11 -11.49 -23.57
CA ARG A 126 -45.53 -11.48 -22.15
C ARG A 126 -45.26 -12.81 -21.42
N ALA A 127 -44.81 -12.86 -20.16
CA ALA A 127 -45.41 -12.52 -18.85
C ALA A 127 -45.65 -13.82 -18.06
N GLU A 128 -45.31 -13.86 -16.76
CA GLU A 128 -46.17 -14.28 -15.64
C GLU A 128 -45.41 -14.27 -14.30
N ALA A 129 -46.18 -14.07 -13.23
CA ALA A 129 -45.80 -13.75 -11.86
C ALA A 129 -46.12 -14.90 -10.88
N ARG A 130 -45.55 -14.86 -9.66
CA ARG A 130 -46.08 -15.27 -8.32
C ARG A 130 -44.93 -15.21 -7.28
N GLU A 131 -45.00 -14.40 -6.22
CA GLU A 131 -45.57 -14.66 -4.88
C GLU A 131 -44.95 -15.88 -4.19
N ALA A 132 -44.61 -15.95 -2.89
CA ALA A 132 -44.42 -15.03 -1.75
C ALA A 132 -43.91 -15.90 -0.56
N GLU A 133 -43.54 -15.22 0.53
CA GLU A 133 -43.56 -15.67 1.96
C GLU A 133 -42.27 -16.15 2.68
N ASP A 134 -41.95 -15.32 3.68
CA ASP A 134 -41.68 -15.58 5.11
C ASP A 134 -40.69 -16.64 5.59
N ALA A 135 -39.69 -16.15 6.34
CA ALA A 135 -39.33 -16.72 7.65
C ALA A 135 -38.57 -15.68 8.50
N SER A 136 -39.29 -15.06 9.44
CA SER A 136 -38.74 -14.39 10.62
C SER A 136 -38.30 -15.43 11.66
N GLY A 137 -37.19 -15.20 12.38
CA GLY A 137 -36.93 -15.98 13.60
C GLY A 137 -35.55 -15.79 14.24
N ALA A 138 -35.58 -15.10 15.39
CA ALA A 138 -34.68 -15.22 16.54
C ALA A 138 -33.25 -14.63 16.46
N SER A 139 -32.66 -14.10 17.52
CA SER A 139 -33.05 -13.54 18.84
C SER A 139 -31.75 -13.44 19.63
N GLU A 140 -31.43 -12.25 20.12
CA GLU A 140 -30.82 -11.96 21.43
C GLU A 140 -29.71 -12.88 21.96
N ALA A 141 -28.44 -12.51 21.70
CA ALA A 141 -27.29 -12.95 22.51
C ALA A 141 -26.04 -12.04 22.41
N GLN A 142 -26.18 -10.74 22.11
CA GLN A 142 -25.04 -9.87 21.76
C GLN A 142 -24.65 -8.80 22.82
N GLY A 143 -25.31 -8.74 23.98
CA GLY A 143 -25.13 -7.63 24.93
C GLY A 143 -23.87 -7.64 25.80
N GLU A 144 -23.24 -8.79 26.09
CA GLU A 144 -22.19 -8.85 27.14
C GLU A 144 -20.75 -9.06 26.63
N GLN A 145 -20.55 -9.31 25.33
CA GLN A 145 -19.20 -9.43 24.74
C GLN A 145 -18.64 -8.09 24.21
N GLU A 146 -19.47 -7.06 24.09
CA GLU A 146 -19.10 -5.79 23.47
C GLU A 146 -18.30 -4.87 24.42
N GLU A 147 -18.53 -4.98 25.73
CA GLU A 147 -17.85 -4.16 26.74
C GLU A 147 -16.38 -4.59 26.96
N LYS A 148 -16.07 -5.89 26.87
CA LYS A 148 -14.69 -6.41 26.95
C LYS A 148 -13.90 -6.25 25.64
N ARG A 149 -14.59 -6.15 24.49
CA ARG A 149 -13.97 -5.78 23.20
C ARG A 149 -13.61 -4.29 23.16
N SER A 150 -14.30 -3.42 23.89
CA SER A 150 -14.06 -1.97 23.87
C SER A 150 -12.67 -1.57 24.42
N ALA A 151 -12.23 -2.18 25.53
CA ALA A 151 -10.92 -1.87 26.14
C ALA A 151 -9.73 -2.44 25.33
N THR A 152 -9.87 -3.67 24.83
CA THR A 152 -8.84 -4.32 23.98
C THR A 152 -8.76 -3.65 22.60
N SER A 153 -9.90 -3.20 22.05
CA SER A 153 -9.98 -2.45 20.81
C SER A 153 -9.33 -1.06 20.90
N MET A 154 -9.28 -0.44 22.08
CA MET A 154 -8.66 0.87 22.26
C MET A 154 -7.13 0.81 22.19
N VAL A 155 -6.52 -0.20 22.81
CA VAL A 155 -5.06 -0.41 22.79
C VAL A 155 -4.59 -0.91 21.42
N THR A 156 -5.34 -1.82 20.79
CA THR A 156 -5.06 -2.28 19.42
C THR A 156 -5.27 -1.16 18.39
N ARG A 157 -6.30 -0.31 18.53
CA ARG A 157 -6.44 0.90 17.68
C ARG A 157 -5.31 1.89 17.90
N PHE A 158 -4.76 2.00 19.12
CA PHE A 158 -3.63 2.90 19.41
C PHE A 158 -2.32 2.39 18.79
N LEU A 159 -2.07 1.07 18.80
CA LEU A 159 -0.89 0.47 18.17
C LEU A 159 -0.99 0.42 16.63
N VAL A 160 -2.16 0.11 16.06
CA VAL A 160 -2.38 0.16 14.60
C VAL A 160 -2.21 1.59 14.07
N ARG A 161 -2.67 2.62 14.80
CA ARG A 161 -2.40 4.03 14.45
C ARG A 161 -0.93 4.41 14.54
N ARG A 162 -0.12 3.67 15.31
CA ARG A 162 1.32 3.89 15.45
C ARG A 162 2.13 3.16 14.39
N LEU A 163 1.62 2.03 13.87
CA LEU A 163 2.25 1.22 12.80
C LEU A 163 1.92 1.68 11.37
N VAL A 164 0.78 2.35 11.14
CA VAL A 164 0.45 2.96 9.83
C VAL A 164 1.29 4.24 9.55
N LYS A 165 2.23 4.61 10.44
CA LYS A 165 3.21 5.67 10.24
C LYS A 165 4.54 5.18 9.64
N ARG A 166 4.55 4.08 8.89
CA ARG A 166 5.69 3.75 8.03
C ARG A 166 5.55 4.51 6.71
N TYR A 167 6.51 5.38 6.46
CA TYR A 167 6.50 6.43 5.46
C TYR A 167 6.31 5.84 4.04
N VAL A 168 5.10 5.96 3.49
CA VAL A 168 4.84 5.75 2.06
C VAL A 168 4.86 7.13 1.40
N PRO A 169 5.90 7.47 0.62
CA PRO A 169 5.94 8.73 -0.11
C PRO A 169 4.68 8.83 -1.00
N GLY A 170 3.85 9.84 -0.75
CA GLY A 170 2.57 10.05 -1.46
C GLY A 170 1.32 9.87 -0.60
N LEU A 171 1.27 8.89 0.29
CA LEU A 171 0.09 8.68 1.16
C LEU A 171 -0.06 9.83 2.17
N ASN A 172 1.04 10.31 2.74
CA ASN A 172 1.02 11.46 3.65
C ASN A 172 0.59 12.75 2.94
N LEU A 173 0.97 12.93 1.67
CA LEU A 173 0.56 14.09 0.88
C LEU A 173 -0.93 14.02 0.54
N TYR A 174 -1.43 12.84 0.18
CA TYR A 174 -2.85 12.61 -0.06
C TYR A 174 -3.70 12.88 1.19
N LEU A 175 -3.27 12.38 2.36
CA LEU A 175 -3.97 12.61 3.62
C LEU A 175 -3.97 14.09 4.01
N ALA A 176 -2.85 14.79 3.84
CA ALA A 176 -2.76 16.23 4.07
C ALA A 176 -3.71 17.02 3.15
N ALA A 177 -3.74 16.70 1.85
CA ALA A 177 -4.64 17.33 0.89
C ALA A 177 -6.13 17.09 1.24
N ARG A 178 -6.48 15.85 1.61
CA ARG A 178 -7.85 15.49 1.99
C ARG A 178 -8.31 16.22 3.24
N ASP A 179 -7.49 16.28 4.27
CA ASP A 179 -7.85 16.91 5.54
C ASP A 179 -7.96 18.44 5.37
N LEU A 180 -7.10 19.04 4.53
CA LEU A 180 -7.19 20.45 4.15
C LEU A 180 -8.49 20.76 3.39
N MET A 181 -8.86 19.92 2.41
CA MET A 181 -10.12 20.06 1.67
C MET A 181 -11.35 20.00 2.59
N LYS A 182 -11.35 19.07 3.55
CA LYS A 182 -12.42 18.98 4.57
C LYS A 182 -12.48 20.22 5.46
N ALA A 183 -11.33 20.73 5.91
CA ALA A 183 -11.29 21.95 6.71
C ALA A 183 -11.83 23.17 5.95
N VAL A 184 -11.47 23.32 4.66
CA VAL A 184 -11.98 24.39 3.79
C VAL A 184 -13.50 24.26 3.56
N ALA A 185 -13.99 23.05 3.29
CA ALA A 185 -15.43 22.81 3.10
C ALA A 185 -16.23 23.15 4.38
N LEU A 186 -15.75 22.73 5.55
CA LEU A 186 -16.39 23.04 6.83
C LEU A 186 -16.30 24.52 7.21
N GLN A 187 -15.24 25.22 6.79
CA GLN A 187 -15.11 26.66 7.03
C GLN A 187 -16.20 27.48 6.33
N ARG A 188 -16.63 27.03 5.13
CA ARG A 188 -17.65 27.69 4.29
C ARG A 188 -19.08 27.36 4.70
N SER A 189 -19.29 26.39 5.58
CA SER A 189 -20.62 25.95 6.00
C SER A 189 -21.07 26.70 7.25
N ASP A 190 -22.11 27.53 7.12
CA ASP A 190 -22.70 28.28 8.25
C ASP A 190 -23.37 27.36 9.28
N ALA A 191 -23.83 26.18 8.87
CA ALA A 191 -24.43 25.17 9.73
C ALA A 191 -23.41 24.44 10.63
N THR A 192 -22.11 24.62 10.40
CA THR A 192 -21.08 23.88 11.13
C THR A 192 -20.69 24.62 12.41
N ALA A 193 -20.77 23.93 13.55
CA ALA A 193 -20.39 24.46 14.86
C ALA A 193 -18.92 24.95 14.89
N PRO A 194 -18.60 26.04 15.61
CA PRO A 194 -17.24 26.60 15.66
C PRO A 194 -16.18 25.60 16.17
N SER A 195 -16.53 24.73 17.10
CA SER A 195 -15.64 23.69 17.63
C SER A 195 -15.25 22.68 16.55
N THR A 196 -16.21 22.25 15.72
CA THR A 196 -15.97 21.33 14.60
C THR A 196 -15.03 21.93 13.55
N ARG A 197 -15.15 23.23 13.25
CA ARG A 197 -14.21 23.93 12.36
C ARG A 197 -12.80 23.94 12.94
N ARG A 198 -12.64 24.23 14.24
CA ARG A 198 -11.32 24.20 14.92
C ARG A 198 -10.68 22.82 14.91
N TRP A 199 -11.46 21.76 15.15
CA TRP A 199 -10.97 20.39 15.07
C TRP A 199 -10.50 20.01 13.66
N ALA A 200 -11.23 20.40 12.63
CA ALA A 200 -10.86 20.14 11.23
C ALA A 200 -9.54 20.83 10.85
N TRP A 201 -9.35 22.10 11.24
CA TRP A 201 -8.10 22.81 11.01
C TRP A 201 -6.92 22.21 11.79
N THR A 202 -7.15 21.76 13.02
CA THR A 202 -6.12 21.09 13.83
C THR A 202 -5.66 19.78 13.17
N ALA A 203 -6.61 19.00 12.64
CA ALA A 203 -6.30 17.77 11.91
C ALA A 203 -5.51 18.06 10.62
N ALA A 204 -5.93 19.05 9.83
CA ALA A 204 -5.22 19.44 8.61
C ALA A 204 -3.77 19.90 8.87
N ALA A 205 -3.54 20.67 9.95
CA ALA A 205 -2.21 21.09 10.36
C ALA A 205 -1.31 19.90 10.75
N GLY A 206 -1.86 18.95 11.53
CA GLY A 206 -1.13 17.74 11.91
C GLY A 206 -0.72 16.87 10.72
N SER A 207 -1.62 16.67 9.76
CA SER A 207 -1.33 15.90 8.54
C SER A 207 -0.30 16.61 7.64
N THR A 208 -0.33 17.93 7.56
CA THR A 208 0.64 18.73 6.78
C THR A 208 2.05 18.69 7.39
N MET A 209 2.16 18.78 8.72
CA MET A 209 3.46 18.63 9.40
C MET A 209 4.04 17.23 9.21
N ALA A 210 3.20 16.19 9.24
CA ALA A 210 3.62 14.82 8.97
C ALA A 210 4.11 14.60 7.52
N ALA A 211 3.56 15.34 6.55
CA ALA A 211 3.98 15.28 5.16
C ALA A 211 5.30 16.02 4.89
N THR A 212 5.63 17.04 5.68
CA THR A 212 6.81 17.92 5.46
C THR A 212 8.04 17.53 6.28
N PHE A 213 7.88 16.75 7.36
CA PHE A 213 9.00 16.14 8.09
C PHE A 213 9.58 14.95 7.30
N VAL A 214 10.21 15.26 6.17
CA VAL A 214 11.15 14.37 5.48
C VAL A 214 12.49 14.55 6.17
N PRO A 215 13.09 13.54 6.81
CA PRO A 215 14.50 13.61 7.15
C PRO A 215 15.26 13.68 5.83
N VAL A 216 15.81 14.85 5.50
CA VAL A 216 16.82 14.99 4.46
C VAL A 216 18.03 14.22 4.98
N ILE A 217 18.16 12.95 4.58
CA ILE A 217 19.43 12.23 4.69
C ILE A 217 20.35 12.86 3.65
N ALA A 218 21.05 13.93 4.06
CA ALA A 218 22.17 14.45 3.31
C ALA A 218 23.29 13.37 3.31
N PRO A 219 23.95 13.10 2.18
CA PRO A 219 25.15 12.29 2.20
C PRO A 219 26.26 13.09 2.91
N VAL A 220 26.57 12.70 4.15
CA VAL A 220 27.80 13.15 4.82
C VAL A 220 28.95 12.36 4.19
N GLY A 221 29.53 12.95 3.14
CA GLY A 221 30.67 12.42 2.41
C GLY A 221 31.57 13.54 1.91
N GLY A 222 32.33 14.13 2.86
CA GLY A 222 33.64 14.75 2.68
C GLY A 222 33.89 15.74 1.54
N VAL A 223 34.07 17.02 1.89
CA VAL A 223 35.26 17.80 1.50
C VAL A 223 35.55 18.80 2.63
N VAL A 224 36.61 18.57 3.42
CA VAL A 224 37.27 19.60 4.22
C VAL A 224 38.53 19.97 3.46
N GLY A 225 38.63 21.23 3.02
CA GLY A 225 39.77 21.72 2.26
C GLY A 225 39.79 23.23 2.11
N ALA A 226 40.34 23.89 3.13
CA ALA A 226 41.10 25.14 3.11
C ALA A 226 40.52 26.40 2.41
N ALA A 227 40.22 27.43 3.21
CA ALA A 227 40.70 28.79 2.96
C ALA A 227 40.48 29.73 4.17
N ALA A 228 41.46 30.62 4.38
CA ALA A 228 41.42 31.87 5.15
C ALA A 228 41.60 31.81 6.68
N SER A 229 42.81 32.18 7.14
CA SER A 229 43.01 33.42 7.89
C SER A 229 44.50 33.68 8.13
N HIS A 230 45.05 34.66 7.40
CA HIS A 230 46.31 35.31 7.71
C HIS A 230 45.94 36.69 8.30
N VAL A 231 46.01 36.82 9.62
CA VAL A 231 46.05 38.12 10.31
C VAL A 231 47.13 37.98 11.37
N ARG A 232 48.31 38.53 11.07
CA ARG A 232 49.37 38.75 12.05
C ARG A 232 49.09 40.08 12.74
N ASP A 233 48.90 39.97 14.04
CA ASP A 233 48.89 41.04 15.01
C ASP A 233 50.30 41.63 15.15
N SER A 234 50.40 42.95 15.32
CA SER A 234 51.66 43.67 15.55
C SER A 234 51.37 44.80 16.51
N ARG A 235 51.57 44.54 17.80
CA ARG A 235 51.77 45.56 18.84
C ARG A 235 52.88 45.10 19.79
N VAL A 236 54.06 45.64 19.55
CA VAL A 236 55.14 45.91 20.52
C VAL A 236 54.98 47.43 20.73
N GLY A 237 54.87 48.03 21.92
CA GLY A 237 55.50 47.72 23.20
C GLY A 237 56.53 48.84 23.46
N ASP A 238 56.03 50.06 23.74
CA ASP A 238 56.85 51.21 24.16
C ASP A 238 56.46 51.55 25.61
N ASP A 239 57.37 51.25 26.54
CA ASP A 239 57.47 51.84 27.87
C ASP A 239 58.97 51.92 28.19
N ASP A 240 59.54 53.12 28.07
CA ASP A 240 60.69 53.66 28.84
C ASP A 240 60.83 55.17 28.56
#